data_AF-A0AAV4LBF7-F1
#
_entry.id   AF-A0AAV4LBF7-F1
#
_cell.length_a   1.000
_cell.length_b   1.000
_cell.length_c   1.000
_cell.angle_alpha   90.00
_cell.angle_beta   90.00
_cell.angle_gamma   90.00
#
_symmetry.space_group_name_H-M   'P 1'
#
loop_
_entity.id
_entity.type
_entity.pdbx_description
1 polymer ?
#
loop_
_entity_poly.entity_id
_entity_poly.type
_entity_poly.pdbx_seq_one_letter_code
_entity_poly.pdbx_strand_id
1 'polypeptide(L)'
;METKKEKALNFIQFLTINIACSFVQIIVLFILGVLLFFIGFFSGQFIWQVSGNAQLGLMIAPILSCAIIFSVYAFVWFVYWLVLFKEEGIKWFYWRVAFATLPLVIMLIMFNPQPDPMAMIPIPTEFDFSCLITGIILFPIYSVSIYKYVLLEQSSSHKVRNTIVLCVVMLMLGSVSFLSSWKMMDFIYY
;
A
#
# COMPACT_ATOMS: atom_id res chain seq x y z
N MET A 1 -16.20 37.50 9.76
CA MET A 1 -16.27 37.52 8.29
C MET A 1 -14.90 37.10 7.77
N GLU A 2 -14.70 35.82 7.43
CA GLU A 2 -13.47 35.38 6.76
C GLU A 2 -13.31 36.16 5.45
N THR A 3 -12.15 36.78 5.26
CA THR A 3 -11.88 37.54 4.04
C THR A 3 -11.76 36.58 2.85
N LYS A 4 -12.17 37.00 1.64
CA LYS A 4 -12.06 36.15 0.43
C LYS A 4 -10.65 35.58 0.22
N LYS A 5 -9.62 36.31 0.66
CA LYS A 5 -8.21 35.88 0.62
C LYS A 5 -7.92 34.69 1.54
N GLU A 6 -8.48 34.70 2.75
CA GLU A 6 -8.30 33.64 3.75
C GLU A 6 -8.93 32.32 3.28
N LYS A 7 -10.13 32.39 2.68
CA LYS A 7 -10.77 31.22 2.05
C LYS A 7 -9.94 30.66 0.90
N ALA A 8 -9.37 31.53 0.05
CA ALA A 8 -8.52 31.10 -1.05
C ALA A 8 -7.23 30.43 -0.54
N LEU A 9 -6.60 30.99 0.50
CA LEU A 9 -5.40 30.41 1.09
C LEU A 9 -5.66 29.04 1.72
N ASN A 10 -6.75 28.91 2.50
CA ASN A 10 -7.16 27.64 3.10
C ASN A 10 -7.46 26.58 2.04
N PHE A 11 -8.09 26.96 0.92
CA PHE A 11 -8.35 26.06 -0.20
C PHE A 11 -7.07 25.62 -0.92
N ILE A 12 -6.11 26.52 -1.12
CA ILE A 12 -4.80 26.18 -1.73
C ILE A 12 -4.02 25.23 -0.81
N GLN A 13 -3.99 25.50 0.50
CA GLN A 13 -3.37 24.61 1.48
C GLN A 13 -4.02 23.22 1.48
N PHE A 14 -5.35 23.18 1.46
CA PHE A 14 -6.12 21.94 1.32
C PHE A 14 -5.67 21.16 0.08
N LEU A 15 -5.67 21.77 -1.10
CA LEU A 15 -5.26 21.09 -2.33
C LEU A 15 -3.82 20.61 -2.29
N THR A 16 -2.90 21.47 -1.86
CA THR A 16 -1.46 21.19 -1.86
C THR A 16 -1.13 19.98 -0.99
N ILE A 17 -1.69 19.93 0.22
CA ILE A 17 -1.42 18.84 1.17
C ILE A 17 -2.03 17.52 0.69
N ASN A 18 -3.24 17.54 0.13
CA ASN A 18 -3.88 16.34 -0.41
C ASN A 18 -3.12 15.79 -1.63
N ILE A 19 -2.69 16.66 -2.54
CA ILE A 19 -1.87 16.29 -3.71
C ILE A 19 -0.52 15.72 -3.27
N ALA A 20 0.14 16.34 -2.29
CA ALA A 20 1.41 15.83 -1.75
C ALA A 20 1.26 14.41 -1.18
N CYS A 21 0.15 14.14 -0.47
CA CYS A 21 -0.18 12.81 0.04
C CYS A 21 -0.33 11.77 -1.09
N SER A 22 -0.97 12.14 -2.20
CA SER A 22 -1.05 11.30 -3.40
C SER A 22 0.31 11.00 -4.02
N PHE A 23 1.18 12.01 -4.13
CA PHE A 23 2.54 11.81 -4.64
C PHE A 23 3.35 10.87 -3.75
N VAL A 24 3.25 11.02 -2.43
CA VAL A 24 3.88 10.10 -1.48
C VAL A 24 3.37 8.67 -1.69
N GLN A 25 2.06 8.47 -1.88
CA GLN A 25 1.50 7.14 -2.14
C GLN A 25 2.04 6.49 -3.42
N ILE A 26 2.14 7.26 -4.51
CA ILE A 26 2.71 6.76 -5.77
C ILE A 26 4.18 6.37 -5.58
N ILE A 27 4.98 7.22 -4.94
CA ILE A 27 6.41 6.97 -4.70
C ILE A 27 6.61 5.74 -3.81
N VAL A 28 5.85 5.63 -2.72
CA VAL A 28 5.93 4.51 -1.78
C VAL A 28 5.57 3.20 -2.48
N LEU A 29 4.48 3.16 -3.25
CA LEU A 29 4.09 1.96 -3.98
C LEU A 29 5.08 1.59 -5.07
N PHE A 30 5.62 2.57 -5.80
CA PHE A 30 6.66 2.32 -6.80
C PHE A 30 7.90 1.68 -6.17
N ILE A 31 8.43 2.27 -5.10
CA ILE A 31 9.61 1.73 -4.39
C ILE A 31 9.33 0.32 -3.87
N LEU A 32 8.15 0.10 -3.28
CA LEU A 32 7.79 -1.20 -2.73
C LEU A 32 7.55 -2.26 -3.80
N GLY A 33 7.01 -1.90 -4.96
CA GLY A 33 6.87 -2.81 -6.10
C GLY A 33 8.23 -3.28 -6.59
N VAL A 34 9.19 -2.36 -6.73
CA VAL A 34 10.58 -2.68 -7.09
C VAL A 34 11.22 -3.58 -6.02
N LEU A 35 11.07 -3.25 -4.74
CA LEU A 35 11.59 -4.08 -3.65
C LEU A 35 10.94 -5.46 -3.60
N LEU A 36 9.63 -5.57 -3.88
CA LEU A 36 8.91 -6.83 -3.89
C LEU A 36 9.49 -7.78 -4.95
N PHE A 37 9.81 -7.25 -6.14
CA PHE A 37 10.47 -8.01 -7.19
C PHE A 37 11.85 -8.54 -6.74
N PHE A 38 12.71 -7.69 -6.19
CA PHE A 38 14.04 -8.11 -5.73
C PHE A 38 13.99 -9.08 -4.56
N ILE A 39 13.17 -8.80 -3.53
CA ILE A 39 13.03 -9.67 -2.36
C ILE A 39 12.45 -11.03 -2.79
N GLY A 40 11.47 -11.05 -3.70
CA GLY A 40 10.92 -12.26 -4.30
C GLY A 40 11.99 -13.11 -4.97
N PHE A 41 12.78 -12.49 -5.84
CA PHE A 41 13.86 -13.16 -6.55
C PHE A 41 14.92 -13.73 -5.60
N PHE A 42 15.48 -12.90 -4.71
CA PHE A 42 16.56 -13.32 -3.81
C PHE A 42 16.08 -14.35 -2.77
N SER A 43 14.87 -14.20 -2.23
CA SER A 43 14.32 -15.18 -1.29
C SER A 43 14.09 -16.53 -1.95
N GLY A 44 13.61 -16.57 -3.20
CA GLY A 44 13.46 -17.80 -3.97
C GLY A 44 14.79 -18.51 -4.20
N GLN A 45 15.82 -17.77 -4.63
CA GLN A 45 17.16 -18.30 -4.83
C GLN A 45 17.78 -18.83 -3.53
N PHE A 46 17.67 -18.08 -2.43
CA PHE A 46 18.19 -18.48 -1.13
C PHE A 46 17.52 -19.76 -0.60
N ILE A 47 16.18 -19.82 -0.66
CA ILE A 47 15.42 -21.00 -0.22
C ILE A 47 15.79 -22.22 -1.06
N TRP A 48 15.94 -22.05 -2.37
CA TRP A 48 16.38 -23.14 -3.25
C TRP A 48 17.78 -23.64 -2.86
N GLN A 49 18.75 -22.74 -2.65
CA GLN A 49 20.11 -23.11 -2.26
C GLN A 49 20.18 -23.85 -0.92
N VAL A 50 19.36 -23.44 0.07
CA VAL A 50 19.36 -24.06 1.40
C VAL A 50 18.59 -25.38 1.41
N SER A 51 17.46 -25.46 0.72
CA SER A 51 16.58 -26.64 0.75
C SER A 51 16.93 -27.70 -0.30
N GLY A 52 17.69 -27.34 -1.33
CA GLY A 52 17.89 -28.15 -2.53
C GLY A 52 16.63 -28.34 -3.38
N ASN A 53 15.49 -27.71 -3.02
CA ASN A 53 14.21 -27.88 -3.70
C ASN A 53 13.71 -26.56 -4.30
N ALA A 54 13.77 -26.46 -5.63
CA ALA A 54 13.33 -25.29 -6.37
C ALA A 54 11.82 -25.02 -6.24
N GLN A 55 10.98 -26.05 -6.14
CA GLN A 55 9.53 -25.87 -5.94
C GLN A 55 9.22 -25.22 -4.60
N LEU A 56 9.97 -25.58 -3.56
CA LEU A 56 9.80 -25.01 -2.23
C LEU A 56 10.17 -23.53 -2.21
N GLY A 57 11.23 -23.14 -2.94
CA GLY A 57 11.58 -21.75 -3.20
C GLY A 57 10.47 -20.98 -3.91
N LEU A 58 9.90 -21.54 -4.98
CA LEU A 58 8.82 -20.91 -5.74
C LEU A 58 7.52 -20.75 -4.94
N MET A 59 7.22 -21.65 -4.00
CA MET A 59 6.02 -21.56 -3.16
C MET A 59 6.17 -20.57 -2.00
N ILE A 60 7.30 -20.57 -1.30
CA ILE A 60 7.48 -19.81 -0.06
C ILE A 60 7.93 -18.37 -0.32
N ALA A 61 8.76 -18.15 -1.34
CA ALA A 61 9.33 -16.83 -1.62
C ALA A 61 8.28 -15.73 -1.83
N PRO A 62 7.20 -15.94 -2.61
CA PRO A 62 6.17 -14.91 -2.77
C PRO A 62 5.49 -14.54 -1.44
N ILE A 63 5.20 -15.53 -0.59
CA ILE A 63 4.54 -15.33 0.71
C ILE A 63 5.42 -14.49 1.62
N LEU A 64 6.70 -14.86 1.75
CA LEU A 64 7.66 -14.16 2.58
C LEU A 64 7.87 -12.71 2.09
N SER A 65 7.98 -12.55 0.77
CA SER A 65 8.20 -11.23 0.16
C SER A 65 7.02 -10.31 0.34
N CYS A 66 5.79 -10.81 0.13
CA CYS A 66 4.57 -10.05 0.41
C CYS A 66 4.45 -9.68 1.89
N ALA A 67 4.74 -10.60 2.81
CA ALA A 67 4.71 -10.33 4.25
C ALA A 67 5.68 -9.21 4.66
N ILE A 68 6.91 -9.25 4.15
CA ILE A 68 7.92 -8.21 4.39
C ILE A 68 7.46 -6.87 3.80
N ILE A 69 7.05 -6.86 2.54
CA ILE A 69 6.65 -5.62 1.84
C ILE A 69 5.41 -4.99 2.47
N PHE A 70 4.39 -5.76 2.83
CA PHE A 70 3.22 -5.23 3.52
C PHE A 70 3.56 -4.67 4.90
N SER A 71 4.52 -5.28 5.60
CA SER A 71 5.02 -4.76 6.89
C SER A 71 5.74 -3.42 6.71
N VAL A 72 6.60 -3.30 5.70
CA VAL A 72 7.29 -2.03 5.38
C VAL A 72 6.29 -0.97 4.94
N TYR A 73 5.33 -1.32 4.08
CA TYR A 73 4.25 -0.44 3.65
C TYR A 73 3.45 0.13 4.83
N ALA A 74 3.02 -0.76 5.73
CA ALA A 74 2.31 -0.39 6.95
C ALA A 74 3.18 0.56 7.79
N PHE A 75 4.45 0.23 8.01
CA PHE A 75 5.36 1.04 8.80
C PHE A 75 5.56 2.45 8.23
N VAL A 76 5.78 2.58 6.93
CA VAL A 76 5.94 3.89 6.26
C VAL A 76 4.72 4.78 6.49
N TRP A 77 3.52 4.23 6.27
CA TRP A 77 2.28 4.97 6.48
C TRP A 77 2.02 5.27 7.95
N PHE A 78 2.38 4.37 8.86
CA PHE A 78 2.32 4.63 10.30
C PHE A 78 3.18 5.83 10.69
N VAL A 79 4.44 5.87 10.24
CA VAL A 79 5.35 7.00 10.49
C VAL A 79 4.81 8.28 9.88
N TYR A 80 4.31 8.24 8.64
CA TYR A 80 3.71 9.39 7.97
C TYR A 80 2.55 10.00 8.78
N TRP A 81 1.60 9.16 9.21
CA TRP A 81 0.46 9.62 10.02
C TRP A 81 0.88 10.10 11.42
N LEU A 82 1.90 9.47 12.02
CA LEU A 82 2.44 9.87 13.31
C LEU A 82 3.09 11.26 13.26
N VAL A 83 3.89 11.55 12.22
CA VAL A 83 4.52 12.85 12.00
C VAL A 83 3.44 13.93 11.85
N LEU A 84 2.45 13.69 10.98
CA LEU A 84 1.34 14.62 10.77
C LEU A 84 0.51 14.87 12.04
N PHE A 85 0.29 13.83 12.84
CA PHE A 85 -0.41 13.96 14.11
C PHE A 85 0.33 14.85 15.11
N LYS A 86 1.67 14.79 15.13
CA LYS A 86 2.51 15.58 16.05
C LYS A 86 2.65 17.04 15.64
N GLU A 87 2.71 17.35 14.35
CA GLU A 87 2.99 18.72 13.88
C GLU A 87 1.76 19.62 13.83
N GLU A 88 0.66 19.17 13.21
CA GLU A 88 -0.48 20.05 12.89
C GLU A 88 -1.84 19.49 13.34
N GLY A 89 -1.85 18.27 13.88
CA GLY A 89 -3.04 17.44 13.96
C GLY A 89 -3.51 16.99 12.57
N ILE A 90 -4.23 15.87 12.50
CA ILE A 90 -4.63 15.30 11.21
C ILE A 90 -5.86 16.02 10.66
N LYS A 91 -5.63 17.17 10.00
CA LYS A 91 -6.68 17.91 9.29
C LYS A 91 -7.06 17.20 7.99
N TRP A 92 -8.36 17.14 7.72
CA TRP A 92 -8.95 16.59 6.49
C TRP A 92 -8.52 15.15 6.20
N PHE A 93 -8.38 14.32 7.23
CA PHE A 93 -7.93 12.93 7.14
C PHE A 93 -8.57 12.14 5.99
N TYR A 94 -9.91 12.11 5.95
CA TYR A 94 -10.65 11.35 4.93
C TYR A 94 -10.40 11.86 3.51
N TRP A 95 -10.20 13.17 3.34
CA TRP A 95 -9.83 13.74 2.04
C TRP A 95 -8.43 13.31 1.63
N ARG A 96 -7.46 13.30 2.56
CA ARG A 96 -6.09 12.84 2.26
C ARG A 96 -6.08 11.39 1.83
N VAL A 97 -6.86 10.55 2.51
CA VAL A 97 -7.04 9.14 2.13
C VAL A 97 -7.66 9.04 0.74
N ALA A 98 -8.76 9.74 0.47
CA ALA A 98 -9.42 9.71 -0.84
C ALA A 98 -8.48 10.15 -1.98
N PHE A 99 -7.78 11.27 -1.80
CA PHE A 99 -6.82 11.78 -2.77
C PHE A 99 -5.64 10.84 -2.99
N ALA A 100 -5.14 10.19 -1.95
CA ALA A 100 -4.05 9.22 -2.11
C ALA A 100 -4.50 7.92 -2.78
N THR A 101 -5.76 7.50 -2.63
CA THR A 101 -6.32 6.35 -3.36
C THR A 101 -6.64 6.68 -4.82
N LEU A 102 -7.04 7.91 -5.12
CA LEU A 102 -7.47 8.35 -6.46
C LEU A 102 -6.48 8.02 -7.60
N PRO A 103 -5.17 8.31 -7.51
CA PRO A 103 -4.23 7.96 -8.59
C PRO A 103 -4.15 6.45 -8.82
N LEU A 104 -4.34 5.63 -7.77
CA LEU A 104 -4.33 4.17 -7.91
C LEU A 104 -5.56 3.68 -8.66
N VAL A 105 -6.72 4.28 -8.39
CA VAL A 105 -7.95 3.99 -9.14
C VAL A 105 -7.81 4.43 -10.59
N ILE A 106 -7.21 5.59 -10.86
CA ILE A 106 -6.91 6.03 -12.24
C ILE A 106 -5.98 5.03 -12.93
N MET A 107 -4.88 4.63 -12.27
CA MET A 107 -3.96 3.63 -12.81
C MET A 107 -4.65 2.31 -13.10
N LEU A 108 -5.57 1.86 -12.24
CA LEU A 108 -6.37 0.66 -12.45
C LEU A 108 -7.31 0.78 -13.67
N ILE A 109 -7.97 1.94 -13.86
CA ILE A 109 -8.84 2.17 -15.02
C ILE A 109 -8.03 2.20 -16.32
N MET A 110 -6.81 2.76 -16.27
CA MET A 110 -5.90 2.83 -17.42
C MET A 110 -5.06 1.56 -17.61
N PHE A 111 -5.24 0.55 -16.77
CA PHE A 111 -4.46 -0.69 -16.80
C PHE A 111 -4.76 -1.47 -18.08
N ASN A 112 -3.71 -1.78 -18.86
CA ASN A 112 -3.80 -2.66 -20.00
C ASN A 112 -3.30 -4.06 -19.61
N PRO A 113 -4.17 -5.09 -19.60
CA PRO A 113 -3.78 -6.45 -19.22
C PRO A 113 -2.94 -7.16 -20.27
N GLN A 114 -2.87 -6.62 -21.50
CA GLN A 114 -2.13 -7.27 -22.59
C GLN A 114 -0.62 -7.18 -22.33
N PRO A 115 0.10 -8.32 -22.39
CA PRO A 115 1.55 -8.31 -22.25
C PRO A 115 2.17 -7.48 -23.37
N ASP A 116 3.09 -6.58 -23.01
CA ASP A 116 3.81 -5.77 -23.97
C ASP A 116 4.78 -6.65 -24.78
N PRO A 117 4.57 -6.84 -26.09
CA PRO A 117 5.45 -7.67 -26.91
C PRO A 117 6.86 -7.07 -27.05
N MET A 118 7.06 -5.81 -26.68
CA MET A 118 8.34 -5.11 -26.75
C MET A 118 9.14 -5.16 -25.44
N ALA A 119 8.60 -5.75 -24.36
CA ALA A 119 9.27 -5.82 -23.07
C ALA A 119 10.43 -6.84 -23.07
N MET A 120 11.62 -6.41 -22.62
CA MET A 120 12.81 -7.28 -22.52
C MET A 120 12.69 -8.35 -21.42
N ILE A 121 11.92 -8.07 -20.36
CA ILE A 121 11.57 -9.02 -19.31
C ILE A 121 10.05 -8.99 -19.18
N PRO A 122 9.34 -10.09 -19.50
CA PRO A 122 7.90 -10.13 -19.33
C PRO A 122 7.59 -10.15 -17.83
N ILE A 123 7.13 -9.01 -17.31
CA ILE A 123 6.52 -8.96 -15.99
C ILE A 123 5.08 -9.47 -16.14
N PRO A 124 4.64 -10.45 -15.34
CA PRO A 124 3.25 -10.91 -15.38
C PRO A 124 2.32 -9.74 -15.07
N THR A 125 1.36 -9.45 -15.96
CA THR A 125 0.41 -8.34 -15.76
C THR A 125 -0.49 -8.61 -14.53
N GLU A 126 -0.67 -9.87 -14.15
CA GLU A 126 -1.36 -10.32 -12.94
C GLU A 126 -0.70 -9.79 -11.67
N PHE A 127 0.63 -9.64 -11.68
CA PHE A 127 1.40 -9.12 -10.56
C PHE A 127 1.11 -7.63 -10.34
N ASP A 128 1.18 -6.83 -11.40
CA ASP A 128 0.92 -5.39 -11.35
C ASP A 128 -0.54 -5.10 -10.97
N PHE A 129 -1.47 -5.84 -11.57
CA PHE A 129 -2.89 -5.77 -11.23
C PHE A 129 -3.14 -6.08 -9.75
N SER A 130 -2.51 -7.15 -9.24
CA SER A 130 -2.66 -7.56 -7.84
C SER A 130 -2.09 -6.56 -6.86
N CYS A 131 -0.95 -5.94 -7.20
CA CYS A 131 -0.36 -4.86 -6.42
C CYS A 131 -1.30 -3.64 -6.35
N LEU A 132 -1.87 -3.23 -7.49
CA LEU A 132 -2.79 -2.09 -7.57
C LEU A 132 -4.06 -2.33 -6.76
N ILE A 133 -4.74 -3.45 -6.95
CA ILE A 133 -5.97 -3.79 -6.21
C ILE A 133 -5.70 -3.87 -4.71
N THR A 134 -4.63 -4.55 -4.32
CA THR A 134 -4.25 -4.66 -2.91
C THR A 134 -3.98 -3.28 -2.32
N GLY A 135 -3.24 -2.41 -3.01
CA GLY A 135 -3.01 -1.03 -2.58
C GLY A 135 -4.30 -0.22 -2.40
N ILE A 136 -5.23 -0.30 -3.36
CA ILE A 136 -6.52 0.42 -3.35
C ILE A 136 -7.38 0.01 -2.14
N ILE A 137 -7.40 -1.28 -1.79
CA ILE A 137 -8.19 -1.80 -0.68
C ILE A 137 -7.50 -1.54 0.66
N LEU A 138 -6.21 -1.87 0.74
CA LEU A 138 -5.50 -1.92 2.00
C LEU A 138 -5.19 -0.52 2.52
N PHE A 139 -4.87 0.43 1.65
CA PHE A 139 -4.55 1.79 2.04
C PHE A 139 -5.64 2.51 2.87
N PRO A 140 -6.91 2.59 2.42
CA PRO A 140 -7.96 3.25 3.19
C PRO A 140 -8.27 2.49 4.48
N ILE A 141 -8.35 1.16 4.43
CA ILE A 141 -8.64 0.33 5.61
C ILE A 141 -7.53 0.50 6.66
N TYR A 142 -6.27 0.46 6.24
CA TYR A 142 -5.11 0.66 7.09
C TYR A 142 -5.10 2.06 7.74
N SER A 143 -5.26 3.10 6.91
CA SER A 143 -5.22 4.48 7.38
C SER A 143 -6.31 4.74 8.43
N VAL A 144 -7.56 4.32 8.16
CA VAL A 144 -8.69 4.50 9.10
C VAL A 144 -8.43 3.77 10.42
N SER A 145 -7.84 2.57 10.34
CA SER A 145 -7.56 1.77 11.52
C SER A 145 -6.46 2.39 12.38
N ILE A 146 -5.35 2.88 11.80
CA ILE A 146 -4.33 3.63 12.56
C ILE A 146 -4.95 4.85 13.22
N TYR A 147 -5.73 5.63 12.47
CA TYR A 147 -6.31 6.87 12.96
C TYR A 147 -7.15 6.61 14.21
N LYS A 148 -8.04 5.61 14.16
CA LYS A 148 -8.93 5.26 15.27
C LYS A 148 -8.20 4.63 16.46
N TYR A 149 -7.37 3.62 16.21
CA TYR A 149 -6.85 2.74 17.27
C TYR A 149 -5.48 3.16 17.82
N VAL A 150 -4.73 4.01 17.11
CA VAL A 150 -3.38 4.39 17.53
C VAL A 150 -3.27 5.88 17.84
N LEU A 151 -3.89 6.72 17.01
CA LEU A 151 -3.77 8.18 17.13
C LEU A 151 -4.87 8.80 18.00
N LEU A 152 -6.09 8.25 17.99
CA LEU A 152 -7.22 8.76 18.79
C LEU A 152 -7.30 8.18 20.21
N GLU A 153 -6.97 6.89 20.41
CA GLU A 153 -7.01 6.27 21.73
C GLU A 153 -5.91 6.84 22.65
N GLN A 154 -6.28 7.40 23.81
CA GLN A 154 -5.39 8.14 24.70
C GLN A 154 -4.73 7.27 25.79
N SER A 155 -5.13 5.99 25.93
CA SER A 155 -4.62 5.07 26.97
C SER A 155 -3.38 4.30 26.49
N SER A 156 -2.22 4.53 27.13
CA SER A 156 -0.92 4.01 26.67
C SER A 156 -0.73 2.49 26.82
N SER A 157 -1.50 1.83 27.68
CA SER A 157 -1.28 0.41 28.04
C SER A 157 -1.65 -0.59 26.93
N HIS A 158 -2.63 -0.26 26.07
CA HIS A 158 -3.10 -1.18 25.02
C HIS A 158 -2.65 -0.80 23.60
N LYS A 159 -1.96 0.33 23.42
CA LYS A 159 -1.53 0.82 22.10
C LYS A 159 -0.66 -0.17 21.34
N VAL A 160 0.35 -0.73 22.01
CA VAL A 160 1.28 -1.67 21.36
C VAL A 160 0.56 -2.94 20.94
N ARG A 161 -0.26 -3.51 21.84
CA ARG A 161 -1.05 -4.72 21.53
C ARG A 161 -2.02 -4.48 20.37
N ASN A 162 -2.78 -3.38 20.40
CA ASN A 162 -3.73 -3.03 19.35
C ASN A 162 -3.02 -2.78 18.01
N THR A 163 -1.83 -2.14 18.03
CA THR A 163 -1.00 -1.93 16.84
C THR A 163 -0.53 -3.26 16.25
N ILE A 164 -0.03 -4.18 17.08
CA ILE A 164 0.41 -5.52 16.63
C ILE A 164 -0.77 -6.29 16.02
N VAL A 165 -1.91 -6.33 16.70
CA VAL A 165 -3.12 -7.01 16.19
C VAL A 165 -3.56 -6.42 14.86
N LEU A 166 -3.54 -5.09 14.74
CA LEU A 166 -3.89 -4.38 13.51
C LEU A 166 -2.91 -4.71 12.38
N CYS A 167 -1.60 -4.74 12.64
CA CYS A 167 -0.61 -5.17 11.65
C CYS A 167 -0.86 -6.61 11.17
N VAL A 168 -1.16 -7.54 12.08
CA VAL A 168 -1.46 -8.94 11.72
C VAL A 168 -2.73 -9.05 10.88
N VAL A 169 -3.80 -8.36 11.26
CA VAL A 169 -5.05 -8.33 10.50
C VAL A 169 -4.84 -7.75 9.10
N MET A 170 -4.07 -6.67 9.00
CA MET A 170 -3.77 -6.03 7.71
C MET A 170 -2.90 -6.90 6.82
N LEU A 171 -1.94 -7.62 7.39
CA LEU A 171 -1.15 -8.60 6.66
C LEU A 171 -2.06 -9.70 6.08
N MET A 172 -2.98 -10.25 6.88
CA MET A 172 -3.92 -11.25 6.39
C MET A 172 -4.84 -10.69 5.29
N LEU A 173 -5.41 -9.50 5.47
CA LEU A 173 -6.24 -8.85 4.46
C LEU A 173 -5.46 -8.61 3.17
N GLY A 174 -4.21 -8.14 3.26
CA GLY A 174 -3.35 -7.92 2.10
C GLY A 174 -3.01 -9.20 1.36
N SER A 175 -2.66 -10.26 2.08
CA SER A 175 -2.41 -11.57 1.48
C SER A 175 -3.65 -12.13 0.77
N VAL A 176 -4.82 -12.02 1.39
CA VAL A 176 -6.08 -12.46 0.78
C VAL A 176 -6.41 -11.61 -0.44
N SER A 177 -6.35 -10.28 -0.34
CA SER A 177 -6.60 -9.38 -1.47
C SER A 177 -5.68 -9.65 -2.64
N PHE A 178 -4.37 -9.83 -2.39
CA PHE A 178 -3.38 -10.09 -3.43
C PHE A 178 -3.60 -11.43 -4.13
N LEU A 179 -3.84 -12.51 -3.37
CA LEU A 179 -4.08 -13.83 -3.95
C LEU A 179 -5.43 -13.89 -4.69
N SER A 180 -6.45 -13.22 -4.16
CA SER A 180 -7.75 -13.12 -4.82
C SER A 180 -7.66 -12.32 -6.11
N SER A 181 -6.99 -11.15 -6.10
CA SER A 181 -6.84 -10.32 -7.30
C SER A 181 -6.04 -11.00 -8.40
N TRP A 182 -5.06 -11.83 -8.04
CA TRP A 182 -4.28 -12.60 -9.01
C TRP A 182 -5.17 -13.49 -9.86
N LYS A 183 -6.10 -14.21 -9.22
CA LYS A 183 -7.08 -15.06 -9.91
C LYS A 183 -8.21 -14.28 -10.56
N MET A 184 -8.49 -13.07 -10.05
CA MET A 184 -9.57 -12.24 -10.55
C MET A 184 -9.22 -11.55 -11.88
N MET A 185 -7.93 -11.30 -12.15
CA MET A 185 -7.50 -10.71 -13.42
C MET A 185 -7.94 -11.57 -14.60
N ASP A 186 -7.70 -12.88 -14.51
CA ASP A 186 -8.13 -13.84 -15.53
C ASP A 186 -9.65 -13.79 -15.76
N PHE A 187 -10.44 -13.62 -14.70
CA PHE A 187 -11.90 -13.57 -14.80
C PHE A 187 -12.43 -12.24 -15.39
N ILE A 188 -11.73 -11.13 -15.19
CA ILE A 188 -12.19 -9.80 -15.62
C ILE A 188 -11.81 -9.54 -17.08
N TYR A 189 -10.65 -10.04 -17.52
CA TYR A 189 -10.06 -9.68 -18.80
C TYR A 189 -10.02 -10.83 -19.82
N TYR A 190 -10.39 -12.05 -19.45
CA TYR A 190 -10.58 -13.21 -20.35
C TYR A 190 -11.96 -13.83 -20.18
#